data_AF-A0A2J8MCQ3-F1
#
_entry.id   AF-A0A2J8MCQ3-F1
#
_cell.length_a   1.000
_cell.length_b   1.000
_cell.length_c   1.000
_cell.angle_alpha   90.00
_cell.angle_beta   90.00
_cell.angle_gamma   90.00
#
_symmetry.space_group_name_H-M   'P 1'
#
loop_
_entity.id
_entity.type
_entity.pdbx_description
1 polymer ?
#
loop_
_entity_poly.entity_id
_entity_poly.type
_entity_poly.pdbx_seq_one_letter_code
_entity_poly.pdbx_strand_id
1 'polypeptide(L)'
;KDGKYELLTSANEVIVEEIKDLMTKSDIKGQHTETLLAGSLAKALCYIHRMNKEIKDNQEMKSRILVIKAAEDSALQYMNFMNVIFAAQKQACDITGGLYLKVPQMPSLLQYLLWVFLPDQDQRSQLILPPPVHVDYRAACFCHRNLIEIGYVCSVCLSIFCNFSPICTTCETAFKISLPPVLKAKKKKLKVSA
;
A
#
# COMPACT_ATOMS: atom_id res chain seq x y z
N LYS A 1 -12.57 3.96 -42.99
CA LYS A 1 -12.79 3.84 -41.53
C LYS A 1 -11.93 2.67 -41.07
N ASP A 2 -10.72 2.95 -40.59
CA ASP A 2 -9.78 1.91 -40.17
C ASP A 2 -10.25 1.33 -38.82
N GLY A 3 -10.74 0.10 -38.83
CA GLY A 3 -11.28 -0.60 -37.65
C GLY A 3 -10.31 -0.81 -36.48
N LYS A 4 -9.05 -0.33 -36.58
CA LYS A 4 -8.05 -0.41 -35.51
C LYS A 4 -8.29 0.58 -34.37
N TYR A 5 -8.89 1.74 -34.64
CA TYR A 5 -9.10 2.79 -33.64
C TYR A 5 -10.53 2.82 -33.05
N GLU A 6 -11.47 2.07 -33.62
CA GLU A 6 -12.87 2.11 -33.21
C GLU A 6 -13.05 1.64 -31.75
N LEU A 7 -12.35 0.58 -31.33
CA LEU A 7 -12.35 0.12 -29.94
C LEU A 7 -11.80 1.16 -28.97
N LEU A 8 -10.78 1.92 -29.39
CA LEU A 8 -10.18 2.96 -28.57
C LEU A 8 -11.14 4.15 -28.43
N THR A 9 -11.82 4.52 -29.52
CA THR A 9 -12.86 5.55 -29.51
C THR A 9 -14.02 5.16 -28.59
N SER A 10 -14.53 3.93 -28.70
CA SER A 10 -15.59 3.44 -27.82
C SER A 10 -15.17 3.44 -26.34
N ALA A 11 -13.94 3.03 -26.03
CA ALA A 11 -13.43 3.09 -24.67
C ALA A 11 -13.29 4.54 -24.17
N ASN A 12 -12.81 5.45 -25.01
CA ASN A 12 -12.68 6.86 -24.67
C ASN A 12 -14.04 7.52 -24.40
N GLU A 13 -15.06 7.18 -25.19
CA GLU A 13 -16.44 7.66 -24.99
C GLU A 13 -16.98 7.21 -23.62
N VAL A 14 -16.86 5.92 -23.28
CA VAL A 14 -17.30 5.39 -21.98
C VAL A 14 -16.58 6.06 -20.81
N ILE A 15 -15.26 6.25 -20.91
CA ILE A 15 -14.48 6.90 -19.85
C ILE A 15 -14.92 8.36 -19.67
N VAL A 16 -15.12 9.09 -20.77
CA VAL A 16 -15.55 10.50 -20.71
C VAL A 16 -16.96 10.62 -20.14
N GLU A 17 -17.86 9.71 -20.47
CA GLU A 17 -19.21 9.67 -19.91
C GLU A 17 -19.19 9.39 -18.40
N GLU A 18 -18.48 8.36 -17.94
CA GLU A 18 -18.34 8.05 -16.52
C GLU A 18 -17.70 9.20 -15.71
N ILE A 19 -16.70 9.87 -16.28
CA ILE A 19 -16.08 11.04 -15.63
C ILE A 19 -17.09 12.20 -15.50
N LYS A 20 -17.88 12.47 -16.55
CA LYS A 20 -18.94 13.49 -16.50
C LYS A 20 -19.98 13.15 -15.44
N ASP A 21 -20.38 11.88 -15.36
CA ASP A 21 -21.30 11.37 -14.35
C ASP A 21 -20.75 11.55 -12.93
N LEU A 22 -19.46 11.30 -12.73
CA LEU A 22 -18.80 11.52 -11.44
C LEU A 22 -18.72 13.01 -11.07
N MET A 23 -18.44 13.89 -12.03
CA MET A 23 -18.38 15.34 -11.82
C MET A 23 -19.77 15.97 -11.57
N THR A 24 -20.83 15.38 -12.10
CA THR A 24 -22.20 15.87 -11.88
C THR A 24 -22.80 15.37 -10.55
N LYS A 25 -22.36 14.21 -10.06
CA LYS A 25 -22.80 13.64 -8.77
C LYS A 25 -22.10 14.23 -7.55
N SER A 26 -21.07 15.07 -7.73
CA SER A 26 -20.29 15.65 -6.63
C SER A 26 -20.97 16.88 -6.00
N ASP A 27 -22.15 16.70 -5.40
CA ASP A 27 -22.63 17.58 -4.32
C ASP A 27 -21.98 17.10 -3.00
N ILE A 28 -20.76 17.56 -2.74
CA ILE A 28 -19.98 17.11 -1.57
C ILE A 28 -20.55 17.74 -0.30
N LYS A 29 -21.61 17.14 0.25
CA LYS A 29 -22.03 17.33 1.64
C LYS A 29 -21.51 16.17 2.48
N GLY A 30 -20.25 16.24 2.90
CA GLY A 30 -19.70 15.26 3.84
C GLY A 30 -18.17 15.30 3.99
N GLN A 31 -17.72 15.05 5.21
CA GLN A 31 -16.33 15.06 5.70
C GLN A 31 -15.35 14.06 5.04
N HIS A 32 -15.74 13.33 4.01
CA HIS A 32 -14.87 12.33 3.36
C HIS A 32 -14.47 12.77 1.95
N THR A 33 -13.54 13.72 1.87
CA THR A 33 -12.74 14.00 0.66
C THR A 33 -11.54 13.04 0.55
N GLU A 34 -11.73 11.76 0.87
CA GLU A 34 -10.62 10.81 0.98
C GLU A 34 -10.53 9.87 -0.24
N THR A 35 -9.31 9.57 -0.68
CA THR A 35 -9.03 8.72 -1.85
C THR A 35 -9.28 7.25 -1.57
N LEU A 36 -10.35 6.62 -2.05
CA LEU A 36 -10.63 5.19 -1.75
C LEU A 36 -9.73 4.19 -2.53
N LEU A 37 -8.41 4.35 -2.45
CA LEU A 37 -7.42 3.55 -3.19
C LEU A 37 -7.51 2.05 -2.87
N ALA A 38 -7.68 1.71 -1.60
CA ALA A 38 -7.82 0.32 -1.15
C ALA A 38 -9.01 -0.40 -1.82
N GLY A 39 -10.16 0.28 -1.92
CA GLY A 39 -11.36 -0.27 -2.56
C GLY A 39 -11.16 -0.47 -4.07
N SER A 40 -10.53 0.49 -4.74
CA SER A 40 -10.22 0.40 -6.18
C SER A 40 -9.24 -0.73 -6.49
N LEU A 41 -8.21 -0.90 -5.67
CA LEU A 41 -7.25 -2.00 -5.81
C LEU A 41 -7.90 -3.36 -5.59
N ALA A 42 -8.75 -3.50 -4.57
CA ALA A 42 -9.49 -4.73 -4.34
C ALA A 42 -10.39 -5.09 -5.53
N LYS A 43 -11.11 -4.11 -6.11
CA LYS A 43 -11.92 -4.32 -7.33
C LYS A 43 -11.05 -4.80 -8.50
N ALA A 44 -9.90 -4.18 -8.73
CA ALA A 44 -8.99 -4.56 -9.79
C ALA A 44 -8.45 -5.99 -9.61
N LEU A 45 -8.02 -6.34 -8.39
CA LEU A 45 -7.52 -7.69 -8.07
C LEU A 45 -8.60 -8.77 -8.23
N CYS A 46 -9.81 -8.52 -7.74
CA CYS A 46 -10.94 -9.43 -7.93
C CYS A 46 -11.28 -9.62 -9.41
N TYR A 47 -11.22 -8.55 -10.21
CA TYR A 47 -11.46 -8.61 -11.65
C TYR A 47 -10.39 -9.45 -12.37
N ILE A 48 -9.11 -9.23 -12.05
CA ILE A 48 -7.98 -10.03 -12.59
C ILE A 48 -8.17 -11.51 -12.20
N HIS A 49 -8.49 -11.79 -10.94
CA HIS A 49 -8.69 -13.16 -10.47
C HIS A 49 -9.84 -13.86 -11.21
N ARG A 50 -10.95 -13.14 -11.43
CA ARG A 50 -12.07 -13.66 -12.23
C ARG A 50 -11.63 -13.94 -13.66
N MET A 51 -10.90 -13.02 -14.29
CA MET A 51 -10.44 -13.17 -15.67
C MET A 51 -9.47 -14.36 -15.83
N ASN A 52 -8.55 -14.53 -14.89
CA ASN A 52 -7.63 -15.66 -14.88
C ASN A 52 -8.34 -17.02 -14.79
N LYS A 53 -9.54 -17.06 -14.19
CA LYS A 53 -10.36 -18.28 -14.09
C LYS A 53 -11.18 -18.55 -15.35
N GLU A 54 -11.54 -17.52 -16.10
CA GLU A 54 -12.28 -17.65 -17.36
C GLU A 54 -11.39 -18.08 -18.53
N ILE A 55 -10.08 -17.84 -18.42
CA ILE A 55 -9.09 -18.21 -19.43
C ILE A 55 -8.67 -19.67 -19.23
N LYS A 56 -8.68 -20.44 -20.32
CA LYS A 56 -8.33 -21.88 -20.33
C LYS A 56 -6.86 -22.08 -19.91
N ASP A 57 -6.56 -23.24 -19.32
CA ASP A 57 -5.31 -23.68 -18.66
C ASP A 57 -3.97 -23.50 -19.43
N ASN A 58 -3.96 -22.89 -20.61
CA ASN A 58 -2.77 -22.73 -21.46
C ASN A 58 -2.47 -21.29 -21.90
N GLN A 59 -3.18 -20.29 -21.37
CA GLN A 59 -2.86 -18.87 -21.57
C GLN A 59 -2.67 -18.18 -20.21
N GLU A 60 -1.42 -17.82 -19.90
CA GLU A 60 -1.11 -17.01 -18.72
C GLU A 60 -1.36 -15.53 -19.03
N MET A 61 -2.26 -14.89 -18.29
CA MET A 61 -2.49 -13.45 -18.38
C MET A 61 -1.43 -12.68 -17.60
N LYS A 62 -0.58 -11.95 -18.32
CA LYS A 62 0.31 -10.95 -17.74
C LYS A 62 -0.51 -9.73 -17.30
N SER A 63 -0.94 -9.72 -16.05
CA SER A 63 -1.70 -8.61 -15.46
C SER A 63 -0.77 -7.56 -14.87
N ARG A 64 -1.02 -6.29 -15.19
CA ARG A 64 -0.28 -5.15 -14.63
C ARG A 64 -1.25 -4.10 -14.10
N ILE A 65 -0.98 -3.60 -12.90
CA ILE A 65 -1.76 -2.53 -12.28
C ILE A 65 -0.93 -1.25 -12.33
N LEU A 66 -1.48 -0.20 -12.94
CA LEU A 66 -0.94 1.16 -12.89
C LEU A 66 -1.75 1.97 -11.89
N VAL A 67 -1.06 2.56 -10.91
CA VAL A 67 -1.69 3.46 -9.93
C VAL A 67 -1.25 4.90 -10.21
N ILE A 68 -2.21 5.77 -10.49
CA ILE A 68 -1.97 7.20 -10.68
C ILE A 68 -2.42 7.93 -9.43
N LYS A 69 -1.45 8.52 -8.72
CA LYS A 69 -1.71 9.33 -7.52
C LYS A 69 -1.68 10.81 -7.88
N ALA A 70 -2.82 11.48 -7.80
CA ALA A 70 -2.97 12.91 -8.06
C ALA A 70 -3.29 13.73 -6.78
N ALA A 71 -3.58 13.07 -5.66
CA ALA A 71 -3.94 13.70 -4.39
C ALA A 71 -3.03 13.22 -3.24
N GLU A 72 -3.06 13.93 -2.11
CA GLU A 72 -2.31 13.56 -0.89
C GLU A 72 -2.92 12.35 -0.19
N ASP A 73 -2.08 11.59 0.54
CA ASP A 73 -2.55 10.41 1.27
C ASP A 73 -3.21 10.81 2.60
N SER A 74 -4.34 10.17 2.92
CA SER A 74 -4.92 10.24 4.28
C SER A 74 -4.34 9.15 5.18
N ALA A 75 -3.89 9.53 6.38
CA ALA A 75 -3.38 8.60 7.39
C ALA A 75 -4.44 7.57 7.85
N LEU A 76 -5.74 7.89 7.76
CA LEU A 76 -6.82 6.97 8.12
C LEU A 76 -6.89 5.75 7.18
N GLN A 77 -6.42 5.91 5.95
CA GLN A 77 -6.45 4.87 4.94
C GLN A 77 -5.27 3.91 5.01
N TYR A 78 -4.25 4.23 5.81
CA TYR A 78 -3.05 3.41 5.95
C TYR A 78 -3.36 1.98 6.39
N MET A 79 -4.34 1.77 7.29
CA MET A 79 -4.74 0.41 7.72
C MET A 79 -5.39 -0.39 6.58
N ASN A 80 -6.31 0.23 5.84
CA ASN A 80 -6.99 -0.42 4.71
C ASN A 80 -6.01 -0.66 3.55
N PHE A 81 -5.08 0.26 3.33
CA PHE A 81 -4.01 0.13 2.36
C PHE A 81 -3.08 -1.02 2.73
N MET A 82 -2.68 -1.11 4.00
CA MET A 82 -1.89 -2.23 4.49
C MET A 82 -2.64 -3.55 4.32
N ASN A 83 -3.93 -3.65 4.62
CA ASN A 83 -4.67 -4.91 4.45
C ASN A 83 -4.82 -5.32 2.97
N VAL A 84 -5.08 -4.37 2.07
CA VAL A 84 -5.17 -4.65 0.63
C VAL A 84 -3.80 -4.99 0.05
N ILE A 85 -2.76 -4.29 0.50
CA ILE A 85 -1.40 -4.65 0.17
C ILE A 85 -1.08 -6.01 0.75
N PHE A 86 -1.40 -6.37 2.00
CA PHE A 86 -1.17 -7.69 2.59
C PHE A 86 -1.92 -8.81 1.85
N ALA A 87 -3.15 -8.56 1.40
CA ALA A 87 -3.88 -9.47 0.52
C ALA A 87 -3.20 -9.59 -0.85
N ALA A 88 -2.64 -8.50 -1.36
CA ALA A 88 -1.80 -8.48 -2.55
C ALA A 88 -0.34 -8.96 -2.29
N GLN A 89 0.12 -9.02 -1.03
CA GLN A 89 1.51 -9.17 -0.56
C GLN A 89 1.99 -10.59 -0.71
N LYS A 90 1.06 -11.53 -0.96
CA LYS A 90 1.49 -12.78 -1.56
C LYS A 90 2.29 -12.56 -2.86
N GLN A 91 2.20 -11.39 -3.51
CA GLN A 91 2.90 -11.06 -4.75
C GLN A 91 3.36 -9.59 -4.98
N ALA A 92 2.89 -8.53 -4.30
CA ALA A 92 2.71 -7.24 -5.01
C ALA A 92 3.79 -6.11 -4.98
N CYS A 93 4.67 -5.91 -4.00
CA CYS A 93 5.57 -4.72 -4.03
C CYS A 93 7.06 -5.02 -3.97
N ASP A 94 7.53 -5.81 -2.99
CA ASP A 94 8.94 -6.22 -2.97
C ASP A 94 9.21 -7.41 -3.93
N ILE A 95 8.16 -8.08 -4.44
CA ILE A 95 8.25 -9.22 -5.37
C ILE A 95 7.91 -8.83 -6.83
N THR A 96 7.15 -7.76 -7.10
CA THR A 96 6.79 -7.40 -8.51
C THR A 96 7.89 -6.67 -9.27
N GLY A 97 8.88 -6.10 -8.60
CA GLY A 97 9.83 -5.19 -9.24
C GLY A 97 9.14 -3.95 -9.83
N GLY A 98 8.02 -3.53 -9.24
CA GLY A 98 7.31 -2.32 -9.63
C GLY A 98 8.15 -1.06 -9.39
N LEU A 99 7.83 0.03 -10.11
CA LEU A 99 8.52 1.31 -9.94
C LEU A 99 7.56 2.38 -9.42
N TYR A 100 7.98 3.03 -8.34
CA TYR A 100 7.39 4.28 -7.90
C TYR A 100 8.17 5.46 -8.48
N LEU A 101 7.48 6.38 -9.15
CA LEU A 101 8.07 7.61 -9.67
C LEU A 101 7.23 8.81 -9.25
N LYS A 102 7.85 9.74 -8.53
CA LYS A 102 7.26 11.06 -8.26
C LYS A 102 7.54 11.97 -9.45
N VAL A 103 6.47 12.38 -10.15
CA VAL A 103 6.58 13.28 -11.30
C VAL A 103 6.82 14.71 -10.81
N PRO A 104 7.91 15.38 -11.23
CA PRO A 104 8.22 16.74 -10.79
C PRO A 104 7.34 17.81 -11.47
N GLN A 105 6.89 17.56 -12.71
CA GLN A 105 6.06 18.48 -13.50
C GLN A 105 4.90 17.74 -14.16
N MET A 106 3.68 18.19 -13.87
CA MET A 106 2.41 17.71 -14.47
C MET A 106 2.42 17.69 -16.02
N PRO A 107 2.88 18.73 -16.74
CA PRO A 107 2.87 18.70 -18.22
C PRO A 107 3.77 17.62 -18.82
N SER A 108 4.80 17.17 -18.10
CA SER A 108 5.70 16.10 -18.54
C SER A 108 5.18 14.69 -18.24
N LEU A 109 3.96 14.56 -17.69
CA LEU A 109 3.39 13.26 -17.31
C LEU A 109 3.38 12.26 -18.48
N LEU A 110 3.06 12.72 -19.68
CA LEU A 110 3.01 11.86 -20.87
C LEU A 110 4.37 11.22 -21.15
N GLN A 111 5.47 11.97 -21.03
CA GLN A 111 6.81 11.45 -21.24
C GLN A 111 7.12 10.31 -20.26
N TYR A 112 6.80 10.50 -18.98
CA TYR A 112 6.99 9.47 -17.96
C TYR A 112 6.09 8.25 -18.21
N LEU A 113 4.82 8.46 -18.58
CA LEU A 113 3.90 7.38 -18.90
C LEU A 113 4.42 6.51 -20.06
N LEU A 114 4.88 7.15 -21.14
CA LEU A 114 5.39 6.48 -22.34
C LEU A 114 6.73 5.76 -22.10
N TRP A 115 7.68 6.39 -21.42
CA TRP A 115 9.02 5.81 -21.26
C TRP A 115 9.13 4.80 -20.12
N VAL A 116 8.37 5.01 -19.04
CA VAL A 116 8.58 4.28 -17.79
C VAL A 116 7.48 3.25 -17.54
N PHE A 117 6.23 3.51 -17.95
CA PHE A 117 5.08 2.67 -17.59
C PHE A 117 4.49 1.88 -18.76
N LEU A 118 4.71 2.33 -20.00
CA LEU A 118 4.30 1.63 -21.22
C LEU A 118 5.11 0.35 -21.54
N PRO A 119 6.44 0.28 -21.33
CA PRO A 119 7.22 -0.90 -21.72
C PRO A 119 6.87 -2.17 -20.94
N ASP A 120 6.84 -3.31 -21.62
CA ASP A 120 6.59 -4.63 -21.02
C ASP A 120 7.66 -5.03 -19.98
N GLN A 121 7.32 -5.98 -19.10
CA GLN A 121 8.16 -6.38 -17.97
C GLN A 121 9.52 -6.90 -18.44
N ASP A 122 9.53 -7.61 -19.56
CA ASP A 122 10.74 -8.17 -20.16
C ASP A 122 11.67 -7.06 -20.69
N GLN A 123 11.11 -6.02 -21.31
CA GLN A 123 11.85 -4.86 -21.84
C GLN A 123 12.35 -3.93 -20.74
N ARG A 124 11.68 -3.94 -19.58
CA ARG A 124 12.05 -3.12 -18.42
C ARG A 124 13.45 -3.45 -17.88
N SER A 125 13.88 -4.71 -17.99
CA SER A 125 15.21 -5.16 -17.56
C SER A 125 16.36 -4.61 -18.42
N GLN A 126 16.06 -4.21 -19.66
CA GLN A 126 17.03 -3.65 -20.61
C GLN A 126 17.08 -2.12 -20.57
N LEU A 127 16.11 -1.49 -19.92
CA LEU A 127 16.02 -0.04 -19.77
C LEU A 127 16.75 0.40 -18.50
N ILE A 128 17.56 1.46 -18.61
CA ILE A 128 18.14 2.13 -17.45
C ILE A 128 17.01 2.89 -16.77
N LEU A 129 16.44 2.30 -15.73
CA LEU A 129 15.40 2.93 -14.94
C LEU A 129 15.98 3.82 -13.84
N PRO A 130 15.20 4.83 -13.38
CA PRO A 130 15.54 5.55 -12.16
C PRO A 130 15.74 4.56 -11.00
N PRO A 131 16.76 4.76 -10.15
CA PRO A 131 16.99 3.88 -9.01
C PRO A 131 15.74 3.88 -8.10
N PRO A 132 15.40 2.72 -7.51
CA PRO A 132 14.27 2.63 -6.61
C PRO A 132 14.49 3.58 -5.43
N VAL A 133 13.47 4.39 -5.13
CA VAL A 133 13.49 5.25 -3.96
C VAL A 133 13.43 4.35 -2.73
N HIS A 134 14.39 4.50 -1.82
CA HIS A 134 14.35 3.81 -0.53
C HIS A 134 13.08 4.21 0.22
N VAL A 135 12.22 3.23 0.47
CA VAL A 135 11.04 3.39 1.32
C VAL A 135 11.46 3.14 2.76
N ASP A 136 11.25 4.10 3.65
CA ASP A 136 11.45 3.92 5.07
C ASP A 136 10.36 3.01 5.64
N TYR A 137 10.69 1.75 5.92
CA TYR A 137 9.76 0.76 6.50
C TYR A 137 9.48 0.96 8.00
N ARG A 138 9.80 2.13 8.55
CA ARG A 138 9.60 2.42 9.98
C ARG A 138 8.10 2.47 10.27
N ALA A 139 7.68 1.74 11.30
CA ALA A 139 6.30 1.78 11.76
C ALA A 139 6.02 3.12 12.46
N ALA A 140 4.84 3.70 12.23
CA ALA A 140 4.37 4.84 13.01
C ALA A 140 3.58 4.33 14.23
N CYS A 141 3.87 4.86 15.42
CA CYS A 141 3.17 4.43 16.62
C CYS A 141 1.79 5.08 16.72
N PHE A 142 0.77 4.32 17.15
CA PHE A 142 -0.62 4.80 17.24
C PHE A 142 -0.82 5.88 18.32
N CYS A 143 0.07 5.99 19.31
CA CYS A 143 0.00 7.00 20.37
C CYS A 143 0.27 8.43 19.87
N HIS A 144 1.36 8.61 19.12
CA HIS A 144 1.88 9.94 18.77
C HIS A 144 2.04 10.16 17.26
N ARG A 145 1.81 9.11 16.44
CA ARG A 145 2.05 9.10 14.99
C ARG A 145 3.52 9.35 14.59
N ASN A 146 4.44 9.17 15.52
CA ASN A 146 5.87 9.26 15.26
C ASN A 146 6.40 7.93 14.71
N LEU A 147 7.36 8.04 13.79
CA LEU A 147 8.10 6.89 13.25
C LEU A 147 9.01 6.32 14.36
N ILE A 148 8.93 5.01 14.58
CA ILE A 148 9.74 4.29 15.56
C ILE A 148 10.45 3.11 14.89
N GLU A 149 11.65 2.80 15.38
CA GLU A 149 12.41 1.62 14.94
C GLU A 149 12.07 0.38 15.77
N ILE A 150 11.79 0.57 17.07
CA ILE A 150 11.41 -0.50 18.01
C ILE A 150 10.10 -0.08 18.67
N GLY A 151 9.09 -0.96 18.61
CA GLY A 151 7.76 -0.73 19.18
C GLY A 151 7.14 -2.00 19.73
N TYR A 152 6.15 -1.83 20.61
CA TYR A 152 5.37 -2.94 21.17
C TYR A 152 4.12 -3.17 20.34
N VAL A 153 3.87 -4.43 19.94
CA VAL A 153 2.72 -4.80 19.12
C VAL A 153 1.65 -5.46 19.99
N CYS A 154 0.41 -5.02 19.87
CA CYS A 154 -0.73 -5.69 20.50
C CYS A 154 -1.01 -7.04 19.81
N SER A 155 -1.07 -8.13 20.57
CA SER A 155 -1.37 -9.46 20.05
C SER A 155 -2.81 -9.62 19.53
N VAL A 156 -3.71 -8.69 19.87
CA VAL A 156 -5.14 -8.76 19.51
C VAL A 156 -5.46 -7.89 18.29
N CYS A 157 -5.03 -6.63 18.29
CA CYS A 157 -5.35 -5.66 17.23
C CYS A 157 -4.16 -5.25 16.36
N LEU A 158 -2.97 -5.83 16.56
CA LEU A 158 -1.75 -5.51 15.81
C LEU A 158 -1.34 -4.02 15.87
N SER A 159 -1.91 -3.25 16.79
CA SER A 159 -1.54 -1.85 17.01
C SER A 159 -0.13 -1.74 17.58
N ILE A 160 0.63 -0.76 17.07
CA ILE A 160 2.03 -0.55 17.41
C ILE A 160 2.16 0.65 18.35
N PHE A 161 2.82 0.46 19.49
CA PHE A 161 2.99 1.47 20.53
C PHE A 161 4.46 1.85 20.75
N CYS A 162 4.67 3.14 21.00
CA CYS A 162 5.99 3.71 21.31
C CYS A 162 6.51 3.22 22.68
N ASN A 163 5.61 3.01 23.65
CA ASN A 163 5.93 2.57 25.01
C ASN A 163 5.06 1.37 25.41
N PHE A 164 5.58 0.55 26.33
CA PHE A 164 4.82 -0.57 26.88
C PHE A 164 3.67 -0.07 27.77
N SER A 165 2.46 -0.57 27.52
CA SER A 165 1.28 -0.35 28.36
C SER A 165 0.60 -1.70 28.65
N PRO A 166 0.20 -1.97 29.90
CA PRO A 166 -0.50 -3.21 30.26
C PRO A 166 -1.93 -3.27 29.71
N ILE A 167 -2.49 -2.15 29.24
CA ILE A 167 -3.81 -2.07 28.62
C ILE A 167 -3.64 -1.44 27.23
N CYS A 168 -4.16 -2.10 26.20
CA CYS A 168 -4.17 -1.56 24.85
C CYS A 168 -5.17 -0.39 24.76
N THR A 169 -4.71 0.80 24.36
CA THR A 169 -5.60 1.97 24.19
C THR A 169 -6.57 1.84 23.01
N THR A 170 -6.32 0.90 22.09
CA THR A 170 -7.14 0.71 20.87
C THR A 170 -8.22 -0.36 21.03
N CYS A 171 -7.97 -1.40 21.82
CA CYS A 171 -8.90 -2.52 21.99
C CYS A 171 -9.26 -2.81 23.45
N GLU A 172 -8.79 -1.96 24.38
CA GLU A 172 -9.03 -2.01 25.83
C GLU A 172 -8.67 -3.35 26.50
N THR A 173 -7.98 -4.23 25.78
CA THR A 173 -7.60 -5.53 26.28
C THR A 173 -6.45 -5.36 27.27
N ALA A 174 -6.64 -5.85 28.49
CA ALA A 174 -5.59 -5.96 29.48
C ALA A 174 -4.71 -7.17 29.16
N PHE A 175 -3.43 -6.94 28.93
CA PHE A 175 -2.48 -8.02 28.73
C PHE A 175 -2.21 -8.71 30.07
N LYS A 176 -2.56 -10.00 30.18
CA LYS A 176 -2.07 -10.85 31.27
C LYS A 176 -0.61 -11.17 31.01
N ILE A 177 0.28 -10.28 31.47
CA ILE A 177 1.71 -10.56 31.46
C ILE A 177 2.00 -11.49 32.62
N SER A 178 2.08 -12.79 32.37
CA SER A 178 2.88 -13.66 33.21
C SER A 178 4.33 -13.24 33.01
N LEU A 179 4.85 -12.37 33.87
CA LEU A 179 6.28 -12.06 33.86
C LEU A 179 7.06 -13.37 33.89
N PRO A 180 8.00 -13.62 32.97
CA PRO A 180 9.04 -14.60 33.22
C PRO A 180 9.72 -14.21 34.54
N PRO A 181 9.98 -15.16 35.46
CA PRO A 181 10.60 -14.83 36.73
C PRO A 181 11.90 -14.11 36.45
N VAL A 182 11.94 -12.81 36.80
CA VAL A 182 13.11 -11.95 36.69
C VAL A 182 14.27 -12.72 37.32
N LEU A 183 15.26 -13.09 36.49
CA LEU A 183 16.54 -13.60 36.94
C LEU A 183 17.06 -12.64 37.99
N LYS A 184 16.92 -13.02 39.27
CA LYS A 184 17.42 -12.25 40.40
C LYS A 184 18.90 -12.01 40.15
N ALA A 185 19.28 -10.74 39.95
CA ALA A 185 20.67 -10.34 39.92
C ALA A 185 21.33 -10.86 41.21
N LYS A 186 22.27 -11.80 41.07
CA LYS A 186 23.12 -12.25 42.17
C LYS A 186 23.87 -11.03 42.68
N LYS A 187 23.48 -10.49 43.84
CA LYS A 187 24.30 -9.53 44.60
C LYS A 187 25.66 -10.17 44.85
N LYS A 188 26.68 -9.72 44.12
CA LYS A 188 28.08 -10.05 44.39
C LYS A 188 28.41 -9.38 45.74
N LYS A 189 28.56 -10.18 46.80
CA LYS A 189 29.08 -9.70 48.09
C LYS A 189 30.50 -9.17 47.85
N LEU A 190 30.72 -7.87 48.05
CA LEU A 190 32.06 -7.32 48.24
C LEU A 190 32.64 -7.94 49.51
N LYS A 191 33.74 -8.69 49.38
CA LYS A 191 34.59 -9.05 50.51
C LYS A 191 35.44 -7.81 50.84
N VAL A 192 35.24 -7.29 52.04
CA VAL A 192 36.18 -6.37 52.70
C VAL A 192 37.36 -7.23 53.16
N SER A 193 38.54 -6.94 52.63
CA SER A 193 39.80 -7.48 53.13
C SER A 193 40.27 -6.60 54.29
N ALA A 194 40.68 -7.25 55.37
CA ALA A 194 41.26 -6.66 56.57
C ALA A 194 42.57 -5.91 56.29
#